data_AF-A0A7S0IXH0-F1
#
_entry.id   AF-A0A7S0IXH0-F1
#
_cell.length_a   1.000
_cell.length_b   1.000
_cell.length_c   1.000
_cell.angle_alpha   90.00
_cell.angle_beta   90.00
_cell.angle_gamma   90.00
#
_symmetry.space_group_name_H-M   'P 1'
#
loop_
_entity.id
_entity.type
_entity.pdbx_description
1 polymer ?
#
loop_
_entity_poly.entity_id
_entity_poly.type
_entity_poly.pdbx_seq_one_letter_code
_entity_poly.pdbx_strand_id
1 'polypeptide(L)'
;GGSASSGQVSRGGGGSCAFGGMGGGGRGVYAPTHVRSPLSPQQVTAEIKRAQSVVEVLRVHKRFRSAFNYIHLSATWNVLGRLAARAPAWLQQHAASAGALREDTHRLLCELDAQGLSNVAHGMAKARVTSRDMWAASW
;
A
#
# COMPACT_ATOMS: atom_id res chain seq x y z
N GLY A 1 -21.56 25.07 28.22
CA GLY A 1 -22.35 25.03 26.97
C GLY A 1 -21.55 25.72 25.91
N GLY A 2 -21.15 25.00 24.87
CA GLY A 2 -20.47 25.58 23.73
C GLY A 2 -21.42 26.32 22.80
N SER A 3 -20.87 27.13 21.91
CA SER A 3 -21.35 27.27 20.55
C SER A 3 -20.21 27.77 19.68
N ALA A 4 -19.77 26.86 18.82
CA ALA A 4 -18.87 27.10 17.72
C ALA A 4 -19.60 27.89 16.63
N SER A 5 -18.92 28.86 16.02
CA SER A 5 -19.35 29.44 14.75
C SER A 5 -18.51 28.83 13.64
N SER A 6 -19.19 28.03 12.82
CA SER A 6 -18.70 27.48 11.54
C SER A 6 -18.75 28.57 10.47
N GLY A 7 -17.69 28.66 9.67
CA GLY A 7 -17.67 29.41 8.42
C GLY A 7 -16.77 28.71 7.39
N GLN A 8 -17.38 27.87 6.55
CA GLN A 8 -16.84 27.45 5.24
C GLN A 8 -16.73 28.66 4.32
N VAL A 9 -15.78 28.66 3.37
CA VAL A 9 -15.82 28.71 1.87
C VAL A 9 -14.33 28.93 1.48
N SER A 10 -13.65 28.22 0.56
CA SER A 10 -13.87 28.18 -0.89
C SER A 10 -12.96 27.17 -1.58
N ARG A 11 -13.55 26.50 -2.58
CA ARG A 11 -12.91 25.74 -3.64
C ARG A 11 -12.33 26.69 -4.69
N GLY A 12 -11.18 26.35 -5.27
CA GLY A 12 -10.71 26.97 -6.50
C GLY A 12 -9.27 26.59 -6.83
N GLY A 13 -9.02 26.12 -8.05
CA GLY A 13 -7.66 25.98 -8.58
C GLY A 13 -7.40 24.71 -9.38
N GLY A 14 -8.20 24.44 -10.41
CA GLY A 14 -7.83 23.49 -11.47
C GLY A 14 -6.77 24.12 -12.37
N GLY A 15 -5.54 23.63 -12.29
CA GLY A 15 -4.46 23.97 -13.22
C GLY A 15 -4.29 22.84 -14.25
N SER A 16 -4.92 22.99 -15.41
CA SER A 16 -4.68 22.15 -16.58
C SER A 16 -3.41 22.60 -17.29
N CYS A 17 -2.41 21.73 -17.36
CA CYS A 17 -1.26 21.89 -18.24
C CYS A 17 -1.63 21.42 -19.66
N ALA A 18 -1.65 22.38 -20.59
CA ALA A 18 -1.78 22.14 -22.01
C ALA A 18 -0.45 21.60 -22.57
N PHE A 19 -0.49 20.46 -23.25
CA PHE A 19 0.52 20.06 -24.23
C PHE A 19 -0.21 19.71 -25.53
N GLY A 20 -0.25 20.69 -26.44
CA GLY A 20 -0.59 20.48 -27.83
C GLY A 20 0.65 20.03 -28.59
N GLY A 21 0.59 18.84 -29.17
CA GLY A 21 1.60 18.30 -30.07
C GLY A 21 0.93 17.35 -31.07
N MET A 22 0.46 17.90 -32.19
CA MET A 22 0.07 17.12 -33.37
C MET A 22 1.31 16.87 -34.21
N GLY A 23 1.52 15.63 -34.64
CA GLY A 23 2.47 15.35 -35.72
C GLY A 23 2.79 13.86 -35.89
N GLY A 24 2.47 13.33 -37.08
CA GLY A 24 3.26 12.27 -37.70
C GLY A 24 2.65 10.87 -37.68
N GLY A 25 2.04 10.49 -38.80
CA GLY A 25 1.65 9.11 -39.08
C GLY A 25 2.84 8.18 -39.29
N GLY A 26 2.58 6.89 -39.04
CA GLY A 26 3.48 5.80 -39.36
C GLY A 26 2.77 4.47 -39.17
N ARG A 27 2.22 3.93 -40.27
CA ARG A 27 1.83 2.52 -40.34
C ARG A 27 3.09 1.68 -40.15
N GLY A 28 3.20 1.01 -39.02
CA GLY A 28 4.25 0.05 -38.72
C GLY A 28 3.64 -1.15 -38.01
N VAL A 29 3.42 -2.22 -38.77
CA VAL A 29 3.01 -3.53 -38.27
C VAL A 29 4.17 -4.12 -37.48
N TYR A 30 4.17 -3.90 -36.16
CA TYR A 30 4.84 -4.76 -35.19
C TYR A 30 3.93 -4.79 -33.98
N ALA A 31 3.22 -5.90 -33.78
CA ALA A 31 2.54 -6.16 -32.52
C ALA A 31 3.63 -6.23 -31.43
N PRO A 32 3.68 -5.29 -30.46
CA PRO A 32 4.47 -5.52 -29.29
C PRO A 32 3.69 -6.58 -28.49
N THR A 33 4.30 -7.73 -28.27
CA THR A 33 3.97 -8.54 -27.09
C THR A 33 3.82 -7.56 -25.93
N HIS A 34 2.63 -7.43 -25.36
CA HIS A 34 2.36 -6.50 -24.27
C HIS A 34 3.26 -6.85 -23.08
N VAL A 35 4.46 -6.29 -23.05
CA VAL A 35 5.24 -6.16 -21.83
C VAL A 35 4.39 -5.21 -21.00
N ARG A 36 3.61 -5.77 -20.07
CA ARG A 36 2.81 -4.97 -19.14
C ARG A 36 3.77 -3.97 -18.51
N SER A 37 3.62 -2.69 -18.84
CA SER A 37 4.39 -1.63 -18.19
C SER A 37 4.28 -1.83 -16.68
N PRO A 38 5.39 -1.74 -15.93
CA PRO A 38 5.33 -1.87 -14.48
C PRO A 38 4.30 -0.87 -13.94
N LEU A 39 3.40 -1.36 -13.08
CA LEU A 39 2.33 -0.53 -12.52
C LEU A 39 2.93 0.69 -11.82
N SER A 40 2.27 1.84 -11.95
CA SER A 40 2.65 3.03 -11.18
C SER A 40 2.46 2.78 -9.68
N PRO A 41 3.18 3.48 -8.78
CA PRO A 41 3.01 3.34 -7.33
C PRO A 41 1.55 3.56 -6.87
N GLN A 42 0.83 4.45 -7.54
CA GLN A 42 -0.59 4.69 -7.27
C GLN A 42 -1.45 3.48 -7.63
N GLN A 43 -1.15 2.79 -8.72
CA GLN A 43 -1.84 1.57 -9.13
C GLN A 43 -1.56 0.42 -8.15
N VAL A 44 -0.32 0.26 -7.68
CA VAL A 44 0.02 -0.74 -6.66
C VAL A 44 -0.75 -0.46 -5.36
N THR A 45 -0.80 0.80 -4.93
CA THR A 45 -1.60 1.21 -3.76
C THR A 45 -3.09 0.93 -3.95
N ALA A 46 -3.63 1.17 -5.15
CA ALA A 46 -5.02 0.88 -5.46
C ALA A 46 -5.32 -0.62 -5.41
N GLU A 47 -4.43 -1.47 -5.93
CA GLU A 47 -4.54 -2.93 -5.83
C GLU A 47 -4.52 -3.40 -4.36
N ILE A 48 -3.64 -2.85 -3.53
CA ILE A 48 -3.60 -3.13 -2.08
C ILE A 48 -4.93 -2.75 -1.42
N LYS A 49 -5.45 -1.55 -1.71
CA LYS A 49 -6.71 -1.05 -1.14
C LYS A 49 -7.94 -1.84 -1.58
N ARG A 50 -7.92 -2.41 -2.79
CA ARG A 50 -9.00 -3.22 -3.34
C ARG A 50 -9.06 -4.62 -2.77
N ALA A 51 -7.99 -5.12 -2.15
CA ALA A 51 -7.97 -6.44 -1.55
C ALA A 51 -9.07 -6.60 -0.48
N GLN A 52 -9.80 -7.70 -0.56
CA GLN A 52 -10.95 -8.03 0.31
C GLN A 52 -10.62 -9.13 1.32
N SER A 53 -9.44 -9.76 1.20
CA SER A 53 -8.98 -10.79 2.15
C SER A 53 -7.50 -10.65 2.49
N VAL A 54 -7.09 -11.24 3.61
CA VAL A 54 -5.68 -11.29 4.03
C VAL A 54 -4.82 -11.96 2.94
N VAL A 55 -5.31 -13.07 2.37
CA VAL A 55 -4.65 -13.80 1.28
C VAL A 55 -4.40 -12.90 0.09
N GLU A 56 -5.38 -12.08 -0.30
CA GLU A 56 -5.23 -11.15 -1.42
C GLU A 56 -4.20 -10.06 -1.14
N VAL A 57 -4.22 -9.45 0.05
CA VAL A 57 -3.22 -8.45 0.45
C VAL A 57 -1.81 -9.04 0.36
N LEU A 58 -1.61 -10.24 0.91
CA LEU A 58 -0.31 -10.92 0.89
C LEU A 58 0.10 -11.32 -0.53
N ARG A 59 -0.86 -11.69 -1.39
CA ARG A 59 -0.61 -11.97 -2.82
C ARG A 59 -0.18 -10.71 -3.56
N VAL A 60 -0.83 -9.57 -3.31
CA VAL A 60 -0.46 -8.27 -3.90
C VAL A 60 0.94 -7.86 -3.44
N HIS A 61 1.24 -7.98 -2.14
CA HIS A 61 2.58 -7.76 -1.59
C HIS A 61 3.63 -8.63 -2.29
N LYS A 62 3.42 -9.95 -2.36
CA LYS A 62 4.35 -10.87 -3.03
C LYS A 62 4.55 -10.51 -4.52
N ARG A 63 3.47 -10.15 -5.22
CA ARG A 63 3.49 -9.81 -6.65
C ARG A 63 4.29 -8.55 -6.93
N PHE A 64 4.18 -7.53 -6.07
CA PHE A 64 4.82 -6.23 -6.28
C PHE A 64 6.02 -6.00 -5.35
N ARG A 65 6.57 -7.06 -4.74
CA ARG A 65 7.64 -6.98 -3.75
C ARG A 65 8.86 -6.20 -4.23
N SER A 66 9.24 -6.34 -5.51
CA SER A 66 10.38 -5.64 -6.11
C SER A 66 10.18 -4.13 -6.26
N ALA A 67 8.94 -3.65 -6.33
CA ALA A 67 8.57 -2.24 -6.40
C ALA A 67 7.91 -1.75 -5.10
N PHE A 68 8.08 -2.50 -4.01
CA PHE A 68 7.44 -2.24 -2.73
C PHE A 68 8.24 -1.21 -1.93
N ASN A 69 7.59 -0.13 -1.49
CA ASN A 69 8.20 0.99 -0.79
C ASN A 69 7.39 1.35 0.47
N TYR A 70 7.84 2.35 1.22
CA TYR A 70 7.23 2.77 2.49
C TYR A 70 5.74 3.19 2.36
N ILE A 71 5.33 3.77 1.22
CA ILE A 71 3.93 4.12 0.95
C ILE A 71 3.08 2.84 0.84
N HIS A 72 3.56 1.86 0.08
CA HIS A 72 2.90 0.56 -0.07
C HIS A 72 2.84 -0.20 1.26
N LEU A 73 3.90 -0.11 2.07
CA LEU A 73 3.97 -0.72 3.40
C LEU A 73 2.88 -0.16 4.32
N SER A 74 2.77 1.18 4.43
CA SER A 74 1.75 1.83 5.25
C SER A 74 0.33 1.45 4.81
N ALA A 75 0.07 1.47 3.50
CA ALA A 75 -1.22 1.04 2.95
C ALA A 75 -1.52 -0.43 3.23
N THR A 76 -0.51 -1.31 3.10
CA THR A 76 -0.62 -2.75 3.34
C THR A 76 -1.01 -3.03 4.78
N TRP A 77 -0.29 -2.46 5.76
CA TRP A 77 -0.59 -2.68 7.17
C TRP A 77 -1.97 -2.14 7.58
N ASN A 78 -2.40 -1.01 7.02
CA ASN A 78 -3.73 -0.48 7.29
C ASN A 78 -4.85 -1.41 6.78
N VAL A 79 -4.74 -1.88 5.53
CA VAL A 79 -5.70 -2.83 4.94
C VAL A 79 -5.66 -4.17 5.66
N LEU A 80 -4.45 -4.69 5.92
CA LEU A 80 -4.24 -5.95 6.60
C LEU A 80 -4.81 -5.92 8.01
N GLY A 81 -4.56 -4.88 8.80
CA GLY A 81 -5.13 -4.72 10.14
C GLY A 81 -6.65 -4.78 10.17
N ARG A 82 -7.32 -4.16 9.20
CA ARG A 82 -8.78 -4.24 9.06
C ARG A 82 -9.27 -5.66 8.76
N LEU A 83 -8.59 -6.38 7.87
CA LEU A 83 -9.01 -7.72 7.42
C LEU A 83 -8.64 -8.81 8.43
N ALA A 84 -7.44 -8.74 8.99
CA ALA A 84 -6.90 -9.65 10.00
C ALA A 84 -7.72 -9.64 11.30
N ALA A 85 -8.36 -8.52 11.66
CA ALA A 85 -9.26 -8.45 12.81
C ALA A 85 -10.42 -9.48 12.73
N ARG A 86 -10.76 -9.94 11.52
CA ARG A 86 -11.79 -10.97 11.26
C ARG A 86 -11.21 -12.37 11.02
N ALA A 87 -9.89 -12.52 11.04
CA ALA A 87 -9.18 -13.75 10.71
C ALA A 87 -8.08 -14.03 11.76
N PRO A 88 -8.43 -14.47 12.99
CA PRO A 88 -7.49 -14.54 14.11
C PRO A 88 -6.29 -15.49 13.91
N ALA A 89 -6.42 -16.48 13.01
CA ALA A 89 -5.36 -17.45 12.71
C ALA A 89 -4.51 -17.07 11.47
N TRP A 90 -4.65 -15.86 10.94
CA TRP A 90 -4.04 -15.49 9.65
C TRP A 90 -2.50 -15.58 9.67
N LEU A 91 -1.87 -15.26 10.79
CA LEU A 91 -0.41 -15.34 10.95
C LEU A 91 0.07 -16.78 10.83
N GLN A 92 -0.61 -17.73 11.49
CA GLN A 92 -0.26 -19.15 11.42
C GLN A 92 -0.54 -19.71 10.02
N GLN A 93 -1.69 -19.35 9.42
CA GLN A 93 -2.08 -19.82 8.09
C GLN A 93 -1.19 -19.30 6.96
N HIS A 94 -0.54 -18.15 7.16
CA HIS A 94 0.26 -17.48 6.13
C HIS A 94 1.67 -17.13 6.61
N ALA A 95 2.25 -17.96 7.48
CA ALA A 95 3.53 -17.70 8.15
C ALA A 95 4.66 -17.28 7.19
N ALA A 96 4.79 -17.96 6.03
CA ALA A 96 5.82 -17.64 5.05
C ALA A 96 5.63 -16.24 4.42
N SER A 97 4.41 -15.90 4.02
CA SER A 97 4.09 -14.58 3.44
C SER A 97 4.17 -13.47 4.50
N ALA A 98 3.74 -13.77 5.73
CA ALA A 98 3.88 -12.86 6.86
C ALA A 98 5.36 -12.60 7.20
N GLY A 99 6.22 -13.63 7.10
CA GLY A 99 7.67 -13.48 7.26
C GLY A 99 8.30 -12.56 6.21
N ALA A 100 7.89 -12.67 4.94
CA ALA A 100 8.35 -11.76 3.89
C ALA A 100 7.87 -10.31 4.11
N LEU A 101 6.63 -10.12 4.54
CA LEU A 101 6.10 -8.80 4.89
C LEU A 101 6.82 -8.20 6.10
N ARG A 102 7.14 -9.02 7.10
CA ARG A 102 7.95 -8.60 8.25
C ARG A 102 9.32 -8.10 7.79
N GLU A 103 10.04 -8.87 6.99
CA GLU A 103 11.36 -8.47 6.46
C GLU A 103 11.29 -7.12 5.71
N ASP A 104 10.29 -6.96 4.84
CA ASP A 104 10.13 -5.70 4.12
C ASP A 104 9.70 -4.55 5.04
N THR A 105 8.97 -4.85 6.13
CA THR A 105 8.66 -3.87 7.17
C THR A 105 9.95 -3.38 7.82
N HIS A 106 10.81 -4.30 8.28
CA HIS A 106 12.10 -3.96 8.88
C HIS A 106 12.97 -3.11 7.97
N ARG A 107 13.11 -3.50 6.70
CA ARG A 107 13.92 -2.77 5.72
C ARG A 107 13.43 -1.33 5.52
N LEU A 108 12.12 -1.13 5.47
CA LEU A 108 11.49 0.14 5.12
C LEU A 108 11.14 1.01 6.34
N LEU A 109 11.35 0.54 7.58
CA LEU A 109 10.99 1.29 8.79
C LEU A 109 11.64 2.67 8.85
N CYS A 110 12.92 2.76 8.44
CA CYS A 110 13.68 4.02 8.46
C CYS A 110 13.26 5.00 7.35
N GLU A 111 12.49 4.55 6.35
CA GLU A 111 11.97 5.39 5.28
C GLU A 111 10.59 6.01 5.60
N LEU A 112 9.95 5.55 6.68
CA LEU A 112 8.64 6.05 7.10
C LEU A 112 8.76 7.42 7.77
N ASP A 113 7.89 8.34 7.40
CA ASP A 113 7.60 9.52 8.19
C ASP A 113 6.78 9.14 9.45
N ALA A 114 6.60 10.11 10.37
CA ALA A 114 5.88 9.89 11.62
C ALA A 114 4.44 9.36 11.39
N GLN A 115 3.77 9.85 10.33
CA GLN A 115 2.42 9.41 9.98
C GLN A 115 2.43 7.98 9.45
N GLY A 116 3.36 7.64 8.55
CA GLY A 116 3.55 6.31 8.00
C GLY A 116 3.82 5.29 9.09
N LEU A 117 4.72 5.61 10.03
CA LEU A 117 5.04 4.77 11.18
C LEU A 117 3.82 4.54 12.08
N SER A 118 3.08 5.60 12.41
CA SER A 118 1.85 5.50 13.21
C SER A 118 0.80 4.60 12.54
N ASN A 119 0.61 4.74 11.22
CA ASN A 119 -0.31 3.89 10.46
C ASN A 119 0.12 2.42 10.46
N VAL A 120 1.41 2.14 10.31
CA VAL A 120 1.97 0.78 10.38
C VAL A 120 1.73 0.18 11.76
N ALA A 121 2.10 0.90 12.83
CA ALA A 121 1.91 0.45 14.21
C ALA A 121 0.42 0.19 14.53
N HIS A 122 -0.47 1.09 14.11
CA HIS A 122 -1.90 0.93 14.28
C HIS A 122 -2.45 -0.28 13.49
N GLY A 123 -2.00 -0.47 12.25
CA GLY A 123 -2.37 -1.61 11.41
C GLY A 123 -1.94 -2.94 12.04
N MET A 124 -0.71 -3.01 12.53
CA MET A 124 -0.19 -4.18 13.25
C MET A 124 -0.98 -4.50 14.52
N ALA A 125 -1.29 -3.47 15.33
CA ALA A 125 -2.10 -3.64 16.54
C ALA A 125 -3.48 -4.23 16.21
N LYS A 126 -4.13 -3.72 15.15
CA LYS A 126 -5.41 -4.27 14.66
C LYS A 126 -5.28 -5.69 14.12
N ALA A 127 -4.16 -6.01 13.49
CA ALA A 127 -3.85 -7.36 13.04
C ALA A 127 -3.47 -8.31 14.19
N ARG A 128 -3.43 -7.81 15.44
CA ARG A 128 -3.02 -8.53 16.65
C ARG A 128 -1.62 -9.14 16.54
N VAL A 129 -0.75 -8.48 15.78
CA VAL A 129 0.67 -8.86 15.70
C VAL A 129 1.32 -8.46 17.03
N THR A 130 1.85 -9.45 17.76
CA THR A 130 2.57 -9.17 19.00
C THR A 130 4.05 -8.91 18.71
N SER A 131 4.76 -8.30 19.67
CA SER A 131 6.21 -8.11 19.57
C SER A 131 6.95 -9.44 19.41
N ARG A 132 6.42 -10.54 19.96
CA ARG A 132 6.99 -11.88 19.78
C ARG A 132 6.89 -12.35 18.33
N ASP A 133 5.75 -12.12 17.67
CA ASP A 133 5.56 -12.55 16.27
C ASP A 133 6.40 -11.71 15.29
N MET A 134 6.58 -10.43 15.61
CA MET A 134 7.30 -9.48 14.77
C MET A 134 8.82 -9.45 15.03
N TRP A 135 9.29 -9.70 16.25
CA TRP A 135 10.70 -9.49 16.59
C TRP A 135 11.40 -10.72 17.15
N ALA A 136 10.79 -11.91 17.15
CA ALA A 136 11.44 -13.14 17.63
C ALA A 136 12.72 -13.56 16.87
N ALA A 137 13.16 -12.81 15.86
CA ALA A 137 14.43 -13.02 15.17
C ALA A 137 15.39 -11.82 15.27
N SER A 138 15.03 -10.78 16.03
CA SER A 138 15.72 -9.48 16.01
C SER A 138 16.56 -9.21 17.26
N TRP A 139 16.51 -10.10 18.26
CA TRP A 139 17.35 -10.12 19.46
C TRP A 139 17.31 -11.52 20.09
#